data_AF-A0A653D4U2-F1
#
_entry.id   AF-A0A653D4U2-F1
#
_cell.length_a   1.000
_cell.length_b   1.000
_cell.length_c   1.000
_cell.angle_alpha   90.00
_cell.angle_beta   90.00
_cell.angle_gamma   90.00
#
_symmetry.space_group_name_H-M   'P 1'
#
loop_
_entity.id
_entity.type
_entity.pdbx_description
1 polymer ?
#
loop_
_entity_poly.entity_id
_entity_poly.type
_entity_poly.pdbx_seq_one_letter_code
_entity_poly.pdbx_strand_id
1 'polypeptide(L)'
;MQITMDEDKRKTKHPRDSAGLISKIFFCWVLPIFQRGYRIPADEGVLPDEDALCNTLSLPGPMKSHISCILGEKLEKAWEEQRKTSDKPSLYKAIWKVFGKQILTCGIMTFFIEFVFKLITPICLLKLVEYYEPSQMSVNEYDAYLYSIGIVAATFLNVVSSHHYMLGNLQLGMKVRVACSSLVYRKALRLSRGDAEVGKLVKFLSTDVSTFDSALMFVHVIWAAPLQVLVISIMLFSMLGIHPLWGTALFAFFMALQVYFGKLLTSCKAKADMKTEARLSLMYEIISGIQVIKMYAWEKPFYKFIEKIRRDEIKQVRCMSLIRAIFGSFKMFLSQSALYLAMLGYTLSGDVPTAIYVFTITSFFNVVRQTTVASVPTAVTTMTDAKVSIQRITQFLTGEEVMPSRIKTPSEFTAVPKESGVQSAAIDFLGVSAKWHNDYNENTLNTFDLKIQRNETVAIIGKVGSGKSTLLQVILNEVPFVDGTVCVNGTISYAAQEPWIFPGSIRENIIFTQEFNEDRYIEVCKACALLTDFEQLPDTTILEEKGI
;
A
#
# COMPACT_ATOMS: atom_id res chain seq x y z
N MET A 1 18.62 18.77 2.83
CA MET A 1 17.94 19.21 4.09
C MET A 1 17.03 20.42 3.85
N GLN A 2 16.42 20.54 2.66
CA GLN A 2 15.49 21.64 2.28
C GLN A 2 14.04 21.43 2.72
N ILE A 3 13.73 20.30 3.38
CA ILE A 3 12.36 19.95 3.79
C ILE A 3 11.84 20.86 4.92
N THR A 4 12.73 21.54 5.66
CA THR A 4 12.32 22.38 6.81
C THR A 4 11.80 23.76 6.42
N MET A 5 12.09 24.29 5.23
CA MET A 5 11.58 25.61 4.82
C MET A 5 10.14 25.58 4.27
N ASP A 6 9.64 24.42 3.85
CA ASP A 6 8.25 24.26 3.37
C ASP A 6 7.25 23.85 4.46
N GLU A 7 7.72 23.39 5.62
CA GLU A 7 6.84 23.11 6.77
C GLU A 7 6.14 24.37 7.29
N ASP A 8 6.75 25.54 7.11
CA ASP A 8 6.24 26.80 7.66
C ASP A 8 5.08 27.41 6.86
N LYS A 9 4.92 27.06 5.57
CA LYS A 9 3.78 27.49 4.74
C LYS A 9 2.53 26.62 4.93
N ARG A 10 2.65 25.39 5.43
CA ARG A 10 1.53 24.44 5.67
C ARG A 10 0.90 24.58 7.08
N LYS A 11 0.95 25.77 7.68
CA LYS A 11 0.41 26.08 9.02
C LYS A 11 -1.11 26.30 9.07
N THR A 12 -1.88 25.96 8.03
CA THR A 12 -3.35 25.98 8.12
C THR A 12 -3.84 24.72 8.85
N LYS A 13 -4.43 24.90 10.04
CA LYS A 13 -5.09 23.81 10.78
C LYS A 13 -6.14 23.16 9.88
N HIS A 14 -6.22 21.83 9.92
CA HIS A 14 -7.19 21.10 9.12
C HIS A 14 -8.64 21.51 9.52
N PRO A 15 -9.57 21.81 8.58
CA PRO A 15 -10.89 22.35 8.84
C PRO A 15 -11.75 21.41 9.67
N ARG A 16 -11.53 20.10 9.57
CA ARG A 16 -12.14 19.10 10.46
C ARG A 16 -11.75 19.30 11.94
N ASP A 17 -10.57 19.81 12.26
CA ASP A 17 -10.16 20.03 13.65
C ASP A 17 -10.92 21.21 14.27
N SER A 18 -11.12 22.28 13.49
CA SER A 18 -11.90 23.47 13.89
C SER A 18 -13.42 23.31 13.74
N ALA A 19 -13.89 22.26 13.08
CA ALA A 19 -15.32 22.05 12.83
C ALA A 19 -16.11 21.69 14.11
N GLY A 20 -17.30 22.28 14.24
CA GLY A 20 -18.30 21.89 15.25
C GLY A 20 -18.82 20.47 15.04
N LEU A 21 -19.50 19.92 16.06
CA LEU A 21 -19.95 18.52 16.07
C LEU A 21 -20.92 18.19 14.92
N ILE A 22 -21.86 19.09 14.63
CA ILE A 22 -22.82 18.94 13.51
C ILE A 22 -22.08 18.94 12.16
N SER A 23 -21.15 19.86 11.96
CA SER A 23 -20.34 19.93 10.73
C SER A 23 -19.48 18.67 10.55
N LYS A 24 -18.99 18.07 11.64
CA LYS A 24 -18.28 16.79 11.62
C LYS A 24 -19.19 15.63 11.22
N ILE A 25 -20.41 15.58 11.75
CA ILE A 25 -21.39 14.52 11.46
C ILE A 25 -21.81 14.54 9.99
N PHE A 26 -22.16 15.72 9.47
CA PHE A 26 -22.67 15.87 8.10
C PHE A 26 -21.58 16.17 7.06
N PHE A 27 -20.30 16.09 7.45
CA PHE A 27 -19.16 16.42 6.59
C PHE A 27 -19.21 17.83 5.95
N CYS A 28 -19.94 18.78 6.56
CA CYS A 28 -20.14 20.11 5.99
C CYS A 28 -18.83 20.90 5.83
N TRP A 29 -17.77 20.54 6.58
CA TRP A 29 -16.45 21.15 6.47
C TRP A 29 -15.78 20.93 5.10
N VAL A 30 -16.25 19.98 4.29
CA VAL A 30 -15.75 19.73 2.93
C VAL A 30 -16.42 20.64 1.89
N LEU A 31 -17.63 21.15 2.15
CA LEU A 31 -18.41 21.94 1.19
C LEU A 31 -17.66 23.15 0.61
N PRO A 32 -16.88 23.93 1.39
CA PRO A 32 -16.11 25.05 0.84
C PRO A 32 -15.08 24.61 -0.22
N ILE A 33 -14.50 23.41 -0.06
CA ILE A 33 -13.53 22.85 -1.00
C ILE A 33 -14.24 22.51 -2.32
N PHE A 34 -15.40 21.86 -2.26
CA PHE A 34 -16.19 21.56 -3.46
C PHE A 34 -16.69 22.82 -4.17
N GLN A 35 -17.11 23.85 -3.42
CA GLN A 35 -17.53 25.12 -4.00
C GLN A 35 -16.38 25.84 -4.72
N ARG A 36 -15.16 25.80 -4.17
CA ARG A 36 -13.97 26.35 -4.82
C ARG A 36 -13.60 25.55 -6.07
N GLY A 37 -13.57 24.22 -5.96
CA GLY A 37 -13.31 23.33 -7.10
C GLY A 37 -14.29 23.53 -8.26
N TYR A 38 -15.58 23.75 -7.96
CA TYR A 38 -16.60 24.04 -8.98
C TYR A 38 -16.40 25.40 -9.68
N ARG A 39 -15.77 26.37 -9.01
CA ARG A 39 -15.55 27.73 -9.54
C ARG A 39 -14.27 27.87 -10.36
N ILE A 40 -13.36 26.89 -10.30
CA ILE A 40 -12.15 26.89 -11.12
C ILE A 40 -12.53 26.42 -12.53
N PRO A 41 -12.46 27.28 -13.57
CA PRO A 41 -12.78 26.88 -14.92
C PRO A 41 -11.80 25.81 -15.41
N ALA A 42 -12.31 24.81 -16.14
CA ALA A 42 -11.53 23.70 -16.69
C ALA A 42 -10.66 24.10 -17.91
N ASP A 43 -10.53 25.40 -18.20
CA ASP A 43 -10.03 25.93 -19.48
C ASP A 43 -8.51 26.17 -19.53
N GLU A 44 -7.77 25.90 -18.47
CA GLU A 44 -6.31 25.76 -18.55
C GLU A 44 -5.96 24.29 -18.45
N GLY A 45 -5.63 23.67 -19.59
CA GLY A 45 -5.14 22.28 -19.69
C GLY A 45 -3.85 21.99 -18.93
N VAL A 46 -3.38 22.94 -18.12
CA VAL A 46 -2.33 22.78 -17.12
C VAL A 46 -3.05 22.68 -15.78
N LEU A 47 -3.36 21.45 -15.35
CA LEU A 47 -3.62 21.20 -13.93
C LEU A 47 -2.41 21.80 -13.18
N PRO A 48 -2.61 22.76 -12.25
CA PRO A 48 -1.51 23.29 -11.48
C PRO A 48 -0.79 22.12 -10.77
N ASP A 49 0.53 22.21 -10.62
CA ASP A 49 1.30 21.28 -9.77
C ASP A 49 0.58 21.04 -8.44
N GLU A 50 0.78 19.88 -7.82
CA GLU A 50 0.04 19.47 -6.61
C GLU A 50 0.05 20.56 -5.52
N ASP A 51 1.16 21.30 -5.39
CA ASP A 51 1.30 22.45 -4.49
C ASP A 51 0.52 23.68 -4.96
N ALA A 52 0.49 23.98 -6.26
CA ALA A 52 -0.33 25.07 -6.82
C ALA A 52 -1.82 24.75 -6.71
N LEU A 53 -2.24 23.49 -6.87
CA LEU A 53 -3.60 23.03 -6.65
C LEU A 53 -3.96 23.10 -5.15
N CYS A 54 -3.05 22.67 -4.27
CA CYS A 54 -3.21 22.81 -2.82
C CYS A 54 -3.37 24.27 -2.40
N ASN A 55 -2.57 25.18 -2.97
CA ASN A 55 -2.65 26.60 -2.67
C ASN A 55 -3.94 27.22 -3.23
N THR A 56 -4.31 26.89 -4.47
CA THR A 56 -5.51 27.40 -5.16
C THR A 56 -6.81 26.94 -4.48
N LEU A 57 -6.89 25.66 -4.10
CA LEU A 57 -8.03 25.13 -3.34
C LEU A 57 -7.97 25.49 -1.85
N SER A 58 -6.83 26.02 -1.37
CA SER A 58 -6.42 26.09 0.03
C SER A 58 -6.70 24.78 0.77
N LEU A 59 -6.20 23.67 0.19
CA LEU A 59 -6.29 22.37 0.82
C LEU A 59 -5.63 22.45 2.20
N PRO A 60 -6.29 21.89 3.22
CA PRO A 60 -5.74 21.91 4.55
C PRO A 60 -4.44 21.11 4.65
N GLY A 61 -3.52 21.59 5.50
CA GLY A 61 -2.38 20.79 5.90
C GLY A 61 -2.80 19.42 6.47
N PRO A 62 -1.95 18.39 6.34
CA PRO A 62 -2.27 17.07 6.85
C PRO A 62 -2.57 17.12 8.36
N MET A 63 -3.54 16.33 8.81
CA MET A 63 -3.77 16.18 10.24
C MET A 63 -2.47 15.73 10.93
N LYS A 64 -2.16 16.29 12.10
CA LYS A 64 -0.94 15.92 12.85
C LYS A 64 -0.83 14.40 13.08
N SER A 65 -1.96 13.73 13.29
CA SER A 65 -2.00 12.27 13.48
C SER A 65 -1.76 11.45 12.21
N HIS A 66 -1.69 12.08 11.03
CA HIS A 66 -1.52 11.46 9.72
C HIS A 66 -0.11 11.69 9.13
N ILE A 67 0.77 12.42 9.83
CA ILE A 67 2.11 12.76 9.34
C ILE A 67 2.99 11.49 9.28
N SER A 68 3.71 11.33 8.17
CA SER A 68 4.55 10.17 7.88
C SER A 68 5.64 9.94 8.93
N CYS A 69 6.30 11.00 9.39
CA CYS A 69 7.35 10.92 10.40
C CYS A 69 6.84 10.26 11.70
N ILE A 70 5.72 10.74 12.24
CA ILE A 70 5.13 10.25 13.50
C ILE A 70 4.64 8.81 13.36
N LEU A 71 3.96 8.50 12.24
CA LEU A 71 3.43 7.15 11.99
C LEU A 71 4.56 6.14 11.74
N GLY A 72 5.57 6.53 10.96
CA GLY A 72 6.75 5.73 10.67
C GLY A 72 7.54 5.39 11.92
N GLU A 73 7.82 6.38 12.79
CA GLU A 73 8.52 6.15 14.07
C GLU A 73 7.75 5.21 15.00
N LYS A 74 6.43 5.35 15.10
CA LYS A 74 5.60 4.46 15.93
C LYS A 74 5.67 3.01 15.45
N LEU A 75 5.62 2.80 14.13
CA LEU A 75 5.69 1.46 13.55
C LEU A 75 7.10 0.89 13.61
N GLU A 76 8.14 1.69 13.39
CA GLU A 76 9.54 1.25 13.51
C GLU A 76 9.85 0.78 14.95
N LYS A 77 9.44 1.54 15.96
CA LYS A 77 9.58 1.12 17.38
C LYS A 77 8.89 -0.22 17.65
N ALA A 78 7.65 -0.39 17.20
CA ALA A 78 6.91 -1.64 17.38
C ALA A 78 7.56 -2.82 16.61
N TRP A 79 8.15 -2.54 15.44
CA TRP A 79 8.87 -3.52 14.64
C TRP A 79 10.19 -3.96 15.30
N GLU A 80 10.96 -3.02 15.84
CA GLU A 80 12.22 -3.31 16.55
C GLU A 80 11.98 -4.15 17.81
N GLU A 81 10.95 -3.84 18.60
CA GLU A 81 10.54 -4.66 19.74
C GLU A 81 10.17 -6.09 19.30
N GLN A 82 9.47 -6.23 18.18
CA GLN A 82 9.13 -7.54 17.62
C GLN A 82 10.37 -8.32 17.16
N ARG A 83 11.38 -7.64 16.60
CA ARG A 83 12.68 -8.25 16.25
C ARG A 83 13.46 -8.72 17.48
N LYS A 84 13.41 -7.96 18.58
CA LYS A 84 14.12 -8.31 19.83
C LYS A 84 13.47 -9.46 20.60
N THR A 85 12.15 -9.60 20.51
CA THR A 85 11.37 -10.54 21.34
C THR A 85 11.11 -11.90 20.68
N SER A 86 11.37 -12.06 19.38
CA SER A 86 10.93 -13.23 18.64
C SER A 86 11.84 -13.53 17.44
N ASP A 87 12.32 -14.77 17.34
CA ASP A 87 13.18 -15.24 16.22
C ASP A 87 12.49 -15.15 14.85
N LYS A 88 11.16 -15.21 14.82
CA LYS A 88 10.34 -15.00 13.61
C LYS A 88 9.49 -13.74 13.74
N PRO A 89 10.03 -12.53 13.47
CA PRO A 89 9.28 -11.30 13.60
C PRO A 89 8.14 -11.25 12.57
N SER A 90 7.02 -10.64 12.94
CA SER A 90 5.83 -10.56 12.09
C SER A 90 5.32 -9.13 12.01
N LEU A 91 5.25 -8.58 10.81
CA LEU A 91 4.77 -7.21 10.59
C LEU A 91 3.31 -7.04 11.02
N TYR A 92 2.49 -8.09 10.89
CA TYR A 92 1.10 -8.10 11.38
C TYR A 92 1.01 -7.75 12.88
N LYS A 93 1.89 -8.31 13.71
CA LYS A 93 1.91 -8.04 15.16
C LYS A 93 2.31 -6.59 15.46
N ALA A 94 3.28 -6.06 14.72
CA ALA A 94 3.69 -4.65 14.86
C ALA A 94 2.55 -3.69 14.45
N ILE A 95 1.88 -3.96 13.32
CA ILE A 95 0.70 -3.20 12.88
C ILE A 95 -0.41 -3.26 13.93
N TRP A 96 -0.71 -4.45 14.47
CA TRP A 96 -1.72 -4.61 15.52
C TRP A 96 -1.38 -3.86 16.80
N LYS A 97 -0.10 -3.83 17.20
CA LYS A 97 0.34 -3.08 18.39
C LYS A 97 0.09 -1.57 18.25
N VAL A 98 0.30 -1.00 17.06
CA VAL A 98 0.12 0.44 16.80
C VAL A 98 -1.33 0.81 16.52
N PHE A 99 -2.03 0.01 15.70
CA PHE A 99 -3.34 0.36 15.14
C PHE A 99 -4.51 -0.48 15.69
N GLY A 100 -4.23 -1.53 16.47
CA GLY A 100 -5.23 -2.49 16.94
C GLY A 100 -6.38 -1.87 17.73
N LYS A 101 -6.13 -0.84 18.55
CA LYS A 101 -7.20 -0.11 19.26
C LYS A 101 -8.16 0.60 18.29
N GLN A 102 -7.64 1.18 17.21
CA GLN A 102 -8.47 1.83 16.18
C GLN A 102 -9.25 0.79 15.37
N ILE A 103 -8.59 -0.31 14.99
CA ILE A 103 -9.25 -1.46 14.33
C ILE A 103 -10.39 -2.00 15.21
N LEU A 104 -10.16 -2.19 16.51
CA LEU A 104 -11.18 -2.67 17.43
C LEU A 104 -12.34 -1.69 17.58
N THR A 105 -12.06 -0.39 17.62
CA THR A 105 -13.11 0.65 17.67
C THR A 105 -13.97 0.63 16.42
N CYS A 106 -13.37 0.49 15.22
CA CYS A 106 -14.10 0.28 13.98
C CYS A 106 -14.94 -0.99 14.02
N GLY A 107 -14.43 -2.08 14.60
CA GLY A 107 -15.15 -3.35 14.74
C GLY A 107 -16.37 -3.26 15.65
N ILE A 108 -16.25 -2.55 16.78
CA ILE A 108 -17.39 -2.25 17.67
C ILE A 108 -18.45 -1.45 16.89
N MET A 109 -18.02 -0.47 16.10
CA MET A 109 -18.94 0.31 15.26
C MET A 109 -19.64 -0.55 14.20
N THR A 110 -18.92 -1.46 13.54
CA THR A 110 -19.52 -2.45 12.62
C THR A 110 -20.55 -3.32 13.33
N PHE A 111 -20.28 -3.73 14.57
CA PHE A 111 -21.22 -4.53 15.35
C PHE A 111 -22.56 -3.80 15.52
N PHE A 112 -22.56 -2.53 15.94
CA PHE A 112 -23.80 -1.75 16.07
C PHE A 112 -24.50 -1.53 14.72
N ILE A 113 -23.76 -1.27 13.65
CA ILE A 113 -24.33 -1.11 12.31
C ILE A 113 -25.04 -2.40 11.86
N GLU A 114 -24.36 -3.54 11.95
CA GLU A 114 -24.84 -4.81 11.40
C GLU A 114 -25.91 -5.50 12.25
N PHE A 115 -25.79 -5.42 13.58
CA PHE A 115 -26.64 -6.17 14.51
C PHE A 115 -27.68 -5.32 15.23
N VAL A 116 -27.58 -3.99 15.20
CA VAL A 116 -28.56 -3.10 15.85
C VAL A 116 -29.31 -2.29 14.80
N PHE A 117 -28.65 -1.34 14.13
CA PHE A 117 -29.35 -0.38 13.27
C PHE A 117 -30.00 -1.02 12.05
N LYS A 118 -29.32 -1.98 11.40
CA LYS A 118 -29.89 -2.71 10.26
C LYS A 118 -31.01 -3.67 10.64
N LEU A 119 -31.02 -4.22 11.85
CA LEU A 119 -32.04 -5.17 12.30
C LEU A 119 -33.28 -4.50 12.90
N ILE A 120 -33.17 -3.29 13.44
CA ILE A 120 -34.34 -2.55 13.94
C ILE A 120 -35.34 -2.28 12.82
N THR A 121 -34.87 -1.92 11.62
CA THR A 121 -35.73 -1.59 10.47
C THR A 121 -36.71 -2.72 10.10
N PRO A 122 -36.28 -3.98 9.84
CA PRO A 122 -37.20 -5.08 9.55
C PRO A 122 -38.09 -5.46 10.74
N ILE A 123 -37.64 -5.31 11.99
CA ILE A 123 -38.46 -5.58 13.18
C ILE A 123 -39.61 -4.58 13.30
N CYS A 124 -39.31 -3.28 13.20
CA CYS A 124 -40.32 -2.24 13.25
C CYS A 124 -41.27 -2.33 12.05
N LEU A 125 -40.75 -2.70 10.87
CA LEU A 125 -41.58 -2.91 9.68
C LEU A 125 -42.55 -4.08 9.88
N LEU A 126 -42.09 -5.21 10.45
CA LEU A 126 -42.96 -6.34 10.81
C LEU A 126 -44.11 -5.89 11.71
N LYS A 127 -43.81 -5.18 12.81
CA LYS A 127 -44.83 -4.68 13.75
C LYS A 127 -45.77 -3.64 13.15
N LEU A 128 -45.29 -2.85 12.19
CA LEU A 128 -46.11 -1.92 11.45
C LEU A 128 -47.06 -2.64 10.48
N VAL A 129 -46.63 -3.73 9.82
CA VAL A 129 -47.52 -4.51 8.94
C VAL A 129 -48.56 -5.28 9.75
N GLU A 130 -48.22 -5.79 10.93
CA GLU A 130 -49.18 -6.40 11.88
C GLU A 130 -50.34 -5.45 12.20
N TYR A 131 -50.09 -4.14 12.36
CA TYR A 131 -51.14 -3.14 12.63
C TYR A 131 -52.21 -3.06 11.52
N TYR A 132 -51.83 -3.31 10.27
CA TYR A 132 -52.76 -3.24 9.13
C TYR A 132 -53.51 -4.56 8.89
N GLU A 133 -53.35 -5.58 9.74
CA GLU A 133 -54.06 -6.85 9.58
C GLU A 133 -55.53 -6.72 10.08
N PRO A 134 -56.54 -7.16 9.30
CA PRO A 134 -57.97 -6.85 9.54
C PRO A 134 -58.60 -7.37 10.85
N SER A 135 -57.85 -8.02 11.73
CA SER A 135 -58.36 -8.70 12.95
C SER A 135 -57.48 -8.51 14.19
N GLN A 136 -56.47 -7.63 14.14
CA GLN A 136 -55.53 -7.42 15.22
C GLN A 136 -56.01 -6.35 16.23
N MET A 137 -55.99 -6.67 17.52
CA MET A 137 -56.23 -5.73 18.64
C MET A 137 -55.00 -5.43 19.49
N SER A 138 -53.83 -5.97 19.13
CA SER A 138 -52.60 -5.95 19.93
C SER A 138 -51.74 -4.69 19.75
N VAL A 139 -51.88 -3.96 18.65
CA VAL A 139 -51.06 -2.77 18.35
C VAL A 139 -51.95 -1.56 18.21
N ASN A 140 -51.71 -0.56 19.06
CA ASN A 140 -52.45 0.69 19.02
C ASN A 140 -51.93 1.61 17.92
N GLU A 141 -52.72 2.62 17.55
CA GLU A 141 -52.30 3.67 16.62
C GLU A 141 -51.02 4.40 17.10
N TYR A 142 -50.89 4.60 18.41
CA TYR A 142 -49.68 5.16 19.02
C TYR A 142 -48.44 4.29 18.78
N ASP A 143 -48.59 2.96 18.90
CA ASP A 143 -47.49 2.02 18.66
C ASP A 143 -47.07 2.01 17.19
N ALA A 144 -48.03 2.15 16.26
CA ALA A 144 -47.76 2.28 14.83
C ALA A 144 -46.95 3.55 14.49
N TYR A 145 -47.27 4.69 15.13
CA TYR A 145 -46.45 5.90 15.02
C TYR A 145 -45.05 5.70 15.62
N LEU A 146 -44.94 5.02 16.76
CA LEU A 146 -43.67 4.72 17.40
C LEU A 146 -42.77 3.83 16.52
N TYR A 147 -43.33 2.79 15.90
CA TYR A 147 -42.58 1.94 14.95
C TYR A 147 -42.16 2.69 13.70
N SER A 148 -43.01 3.59 13.17
CA SER A 148 -42.68 4.45 12.04
C SER A 148 -41.52 5.39 12.35
N ILE A 149 -41.54 6.05 13.52
CA ILE A 149 -40.42 6.87 14.01
C ILE A 149 -39.17 6.00 14.20
N GLY A 150 -39.32 4.79 14.72
CA GLY A 150 -38.25 3.80 14.87
C GLY A 150 -37.57 3.46 13.54
N ILE A 151 -38.32 3.25 12.46
CA ILE A 151 -37.79 3.01 11.11
C ILE A 151 -36.97 4.21 10.62
N VAL A 152 -37.51 5.42 10.73
CA VAL A 152 -36.82 6.65 10.29
C VAL A 152 -35.53 6.86 11.10
N ALA A 153 -35.60 6.75 12.43
CA ALA A 153 -34.47 6.90 13.32
C ALA A 153 -33.39 5.84 13.07
N ALA A 154 -33.77 4.56 12.94
CA ALA A 154 -32.84 3.48 12.65
C ALA A 154 -32.16 3.64 11.29
N THR A 155 -32.91 4.04 10.27
CA THR A 155 -32.37 4.31 8.92
C THR A 155 -31.38 5.47 8.95
N PHE A 156 -31.73 6.57 9.61
CA PHE A 156 -30.86 7.74 9.78
C PHE A 156 -29.57 7.37 10.52
N LEU A 157 -29.67 6.68 11.66
CA LEU A 157 -28.51 6.23 12.44
C LEU A 157 -27.63 5.25 11.66
N ASN A 158 -28.23 4.34 10.89
CA ASN A 158 -27.50 3.43 10.01
C ASN A 158 -26.69 4.21 8.96
N VAL A 159 -27.31 5.19 8.29
CA VAL A 159 -26.63 6.00 7.26
C VAL A 159 -25.48 6.81 7.86
N VAL A 160 -25.73 7.57 8.93
CA VAL A 160 -24.70 8.39 9.60
C VAL A 160 -23.54 7.51 10.07
N SER A 161 -23.85 6.41 10.76
CA SER A 161 -22.84 5.49 11.28
C SER A 161 -22.05 4.82 10.16
N SER A 162 -22.71 4.33 9.10
CA SER A 162 -22.04 3.65 7.98
C SER A 162 -21.05 4.56 7.26
N HIS A 163 -21.37 5.85 7.05
CA HIS A 163 -20.45 6.79 6.41
C HIS A 163 -19.28 7.16 7.30
N HIS A 164 -19.49 7.35 8.61
CA HIS A 164 -18.39 7.56 9.55
C HIS A 164 -17.49 6.34 9.68
N TYR A 165 -18.07 5.14 9.68
CA TYR A 165 -17.35 3.87 9.64
C TYR A 165 -16.48 3.78 8.38
N MET A 166 -17.05 4.08 7.21
CA MET A 166 -16.32 4.06 5.94
C MET A 166 -15.14 5.05 5.95
N LEU A 167 -15.36 6.30 6.37
CA LEU A 167 -14.27 7.27 6.47
C LEU A 167 -13.20 6.84 7.49
N GLY A 168 -13.62 6.30 8.62
CA GLY A 168 -12.70 5.79 9.66
C GLY A 168 -11.78 4.71 9.13
N ASN A 169 -12.31 3.73 8.39
CA ASN A 169 -11.51 2.67 7.79
C ASN A 169 -10.61 3.16 6.65
N LEU A 170 -11.09 4.08 5.80
CA LEU A 170 -10.26 4.69 4.76
C LEU A 170 -9.06 5.45 5.37
N GLN A 171 -9.30 6.20 6.45
CA GLN A 171 -8.23 6.89 7.19
C GLN A 171 -7.27 5.90 7.88
N LEU A 172 -7.80 4.81 8.43
CA LEU A 172 -6.98 3.78 9.07
C LEU A 172 -6.11 3.04 8.05
N GLY A 173 -6.68 2.68 6.90
CA GLY A 173 -5.98 2.13 5.73
C GLY A 173 -4.79 3.01 5.33
N MET A 174 -5.08 4.28 5.07
CA MET A 174 -4.08 5.28 4.70
C MET A 174 -2.97 5.40 5.76
N LYS A 175 -3.30 5.40 7.06
CA LYS A 175 -2.30 5.48 8.14
C LYS A 175 -1.36 4.27 8.14
N VAL A 176 -1.90 3.07 7.97
CA VAL A 176 -1.10 1.84 7.85
C VAL A 176 -0.23 1.91 6.61
N ARG A 177 -0.80 2.35 5.48
CA ARG A 177 -0.07 2.55 4.22
C ARG A 177 1.14 3.46 4.42
N VAL A 178 0.94 4.67 4.92
CA VAL A 178 2.00 5.67 5.15
C VAL A 178 3.06 5.15 6.13
N ALA A 179 2.65 4.50 7.22
CA ALA A 179 3.59 3.94 8.20
C ALA A 179 4.47 2.84 7.58
N CYS A 180 3.87 1.91 6.84
CA CYS A 180 4.58 0.84 6.16
C CYS A 180 5.51 1.38 5.06
N SER A 181 5.06 2.36 4.26
CA SER A 181 5.92 3.01 3.24
C SER A 181 7.15 3.66 3.88
N SER A 182 6.97 4.37 5.00
CA SER A 182 8.10 4.96 5.74
C SER A 182 9.06 3.88 6.24
N LEU A 183 8.55 2.78 6.78
CA LEU A 183 9.38 1.68 7.30
C LEU A 183 10.17 0.97 6.19
N VAL A 184 9.50 0.68 5.06
CA VAL A 184 10.12 0.07 3.87
C VAL A 184 11.20 0.97 3.30
N TYR A 185 10.95 2.28 3.17
CA TYR A 185 11.93 3.23 2.67
C TYR A 185 13.16 3.33 3.59
N ARG A 186 12.96 3.43 4.92
CA ARG A 186 14.07 3.42 5.90
C ARG A 186 14.90 2.14 5.84
N LYS A 187 14.25 0.98 5.67
CA LYS A 187 14.95 -0.30 5.52
C LYS A 187 15.73 -0.38 4.20
N ALA A 188 15.16 0.12 3.10
CA ALA A 188 15.82 0.11 1.79
C ALA A 188 17.16 0.86 1.81
N LEU A 189 17.23 1.97 2.55
CA LEU A 189 18.48 2.75 2.73
C LEU A 189 19.53 2.04 3.60
N ARG A 190 19.19 0.92 4.26
CA ARG A 190 20.11 0.15 5.13
C ARG A 190 20.41 -1.25 4.57
N LEU A 191 19.79 -1.65 3.46
CA LEU A 191 19.94 -2.99 2.90
C LEU A 191 21.28 -3.14 2.16
N SER A 192 21.86 -4.34 2.15
CA SER A 192 22.99 -4.64 1.28
C SER A 192 22.55 -4.70 -0.20
N ARG A 193 23.41 -4.27 -1.12
CA ARG A 193 23.08 -4.10 -2.56
C ARG A 193 22.53 -5.35 -3.25
N GLY A 194 22.87 -6.55 -2.77
CA GLY A 194 22.45 -7.80 -3.38
C GLY A 194 20.96 -8.14 -3.23
N ASP A 195 20.34 -7.72 -2.12
CA ASP A 195 18.92 -8.00 -1.84
C ASP A 195 17.98 -6.84 -2.22
N ALA A 196 18.54 -5.68 -2.55
CA ALA A 196 17.83 -4.44 -2.85
C ALA A 196 17.52 -4.28 -4.35
N GLU A 197 16.79 -5.23 -4.95
CA GLU A 197 16.25 -5.00 -6.30
C GLU A 197 15.30 -3.79 -6.29
N VAL A 198 15.67 -2.72 -6.99
CA VAL A 198 14.87 -1.49 -7.10
C VAL A 198 13.43 -1.78 -7.54
N GLY A 199 13.23 -2.75 -8.44
CA GLY A 199 11.90 -3.19 -8.89
C GLY A 199 11.04 -3.76 -7.75
N LYS A 200 11.63 -4.53 -6.81
CA LYS A 200 10.91 -5.03 -5.62
C LYS A 200 10.50 -3.88 -4.70
N LEU A 201 11.37 -2.88 -4.52
CA LEU A 201 11.08 -1.70 -3.71
C LEU A 201 9.92 -0.86 -4.28
N VAL A 202 9.95 -0.58 -5.58
CA VAL A 202 8.88 0.15 -6.27
C VAL A 202 7.56 -0.61 -6.12
N LYS A 203 7.56 -1.93 -6.27
CA LYS A 203 6.38 -2.78 -6.06
C LYS A 203 5.85 -2.70 -4.62
N PHE A 204 6.72 -2.67 -3.61
CA PHE A 204 6.29 -2.49 -2.23
C PHE A 204 5.57 -1.16 -2.01
N LEU A 205 6.18 -0.06 -2.49
CA LEU A 205 5.67 1.29 -2.25
C LEU A 205 4.42 1.63 -3.08
N SER A 206 4.32 1.11 -4.30
CA SER A 206 3.19 1.38 -5.21
C SER A 206 2.00 0.45 -4.97
N THR A 207 2.26 -0.86 -4.78
CA THR A 207 1.22 -1.88 -4.89
C THR A 207 0.97 -2.54 -3.53
N ASP A 208 1.98 -3.14 -2.91
CA ASP A 208 1.75 -4.01 -1.75
C ASP A 208 1.23 -3.22 -0.55
N VAL A 209 1.78 -2.04 -0.29
CA VAL A 209 1.38 -1.19 0.83
C VAL A 209 -0.01 -0.57 0.60
N SER A 210 -0.44 -0.39 -0.66
CA SER A 210 -1.80 0.06 -1.01
C SER A 210 -2.88 -0.98 -0.74
N THR A 211 -2.53 -2.28 -0.69
CA THR A 211 -3.51 -3.35 -0.40
C THR A 211 -4.14 -3.21 0.99
N PHE A 212 -3.47 -2.54 1.92
CA PHE A 212 -3.98 -2.29 3.27
C PHE A 212 -5.19 -1.35 3.29
N ASP A 213 -5.30 -0.42 2.34
CA ASP A 213 -6.44 0.49 2.23
C ASP A 213 -7.74 -0.29 2.00
N SER A 214 -7.69 -1.24 1.06
CA SER A 214 -8.84 -2.08 0.73
C SER A 214 -9.09 -3.15 1.80
N ALA A 215 -8.04 -3.76 2.34
CA ALA A 215 -8.19 -4.84 3.33
C ALA A 215 -8.86 -4.35 4.62
N LEU A 216 -8.47 -3.17 5.14
CA LEU A 216 -9.06 -2.63 6.36
C LEU A 216 -10.52 -2.17 6.16
N MET A 217 -10.94 -1.83 4.94
CA MET A 217 -12.35 -1.56 4.63
C MET A 217 -13.23 -2.81 4.82
N PHE A 218 -12.72 -3.99 4.47
CA PHE A 218 -13.49 -5.24 4.47
C PHE A 218 -13.15 -6.22 5.60
N VAL A 219 -12.16 -5.93 6.45
CA VAL A 219 -11.70 -6.84 7.51
C VAL A 219 -12.83 -7.30 8.44
N HIS A 220 -13.75 -6.39 8.78
CA HIS A 220 -14.83 -6.71 9.72
C HIS A 220 -15.95 -7.55 9.11
N VAL A 221 -16.02 -7.64 7.78
CA VAL A 221 -17.01 -8.49 7.08
C VAL A 221 -16.77 -9.97 7.37
N ILE A 222 -15.51 -10.39 7.56
CA ILE A 222 -15.13 -11.80 7.75
C ILE A 222 -15.83 -12.43 8.95
N TRP A 223 -15.94 -11.71 10.08
CA TRP A 223 -16.62 -12.20 11.28
C TRP A 223 -18.07 -11.75 11.33
N ALA A 224 -18.40 -10.57 10.81
CA ALA A 224 -19.76 -10.03 10.86
C ALA A 224 -20.73 -10.84 9.97
N ALA A 225 -20.31 -11.26 8.77
CA ALA A 225 -21.18 -11.99 7.85
C ALA A 225 -21.69 -13.34 8.39
N PRO A 226 -20.84 -14.29 8.86
CA PRO A 226 -21.34 -15.56 9.41
C PRO A 226 -22.16 -15.35 10.68
N LEU A 227 -21.77 -14.40 11.53
CA LEU A 227 -22.54 -14.07 12.74
C LEU A 227 -23.90 -13.46 12.39
N GLN A 228 -24.02 -12.66 11.34
CA GLN A 228 -25.28 -12.07 10.89
C GLN A 228 -26.24 -13.13 10.32
N VAL A 229 -25.73 -14.11 9.56
CA VAL A 229 -26.54 -15.27 9.13
C VAL A 229 -27.07 -16.04 10.34
N LEU A 230 -26.24 -16.26 11.35
CA LEU A 230 -26.64 -16.96 12.58
C LEU A 230 -27.72 -16.18 13.35
N VAL A 231 -27.50 -14.89 13.63
CA VAL A 231 -28.44 -14.05 14.38
C VAL A 231 -29.78 -13.95 13.65
N ILE A 232 -29.78 -13.71 12.34
CA ILE A 232 -31.02 -13.63 11.57
C ILE A 232 -31.73 -14.98 11.50
N SER A 233 -30.99 -16.10 11.47
CA SER A 233 -31.60 -17.43 11.54
C SER A 233 -32.31 -17.65 12.88
N ILE A 234 -31.69 -17.28 14.00
CA ILE A 234 -32.30 -17.39 15.33
C ILE A 234 -33.54 -16.50 15.44
N MET A 235 -33.47 -15.26 14.95
CA MET A 235 -34.60 -14.32 14.98
C MET A 235 -35.77 -14.78 14.10
N LEU A 236 -35.49 -15.26 12.89
CA LEU A 236 -36.54 -15.78 12.01
C LEU A 236 -37.17 -17.05 12.58
N PHE A 237 -36.38 -17.91 13.23
CA PHE A 237 -36.89 -19.10 13.90
C PHE A 237 -37.84 -18.76 15.06
N SER A 238 -37.49 -17.78 15.89
CA SER A 238 -38.34 -17.36 17.00
C SER A 238 -39.61 -16.63 16.55
N MET A 239 -39.58 -15.94 15.40
CA MET A 239 -40.73 -15.18 14.89
C MET A 239 -41.69 -16.03 14.06
N LEU A 240 -41.18 -16.88 13.16
CA LEU A 240 -41.97 -17.52 12.10
C LEU A 240 -41.78 -19.05 12.03
N GLY A 241 -41.03 -19.63 12.97
CA GLY A 241 -40.80 -21.08 13.05
C GLY A 241 -39.72 -21.61 12.09
N ILE A 242 -39.84 -22.87 11.68
CA ILE A 242 -38.75 -23.60 10.99
C ILE A 242 -38.54 -23.19 9.53
N HIS A 243 -39.59 -22.78 8.81
CA HIS A 243 -39.57 -22.62 7.35
C HIS A 243 -38.57 -21.58 6.82
N PRO A 244 -38.39 -20.39 7.43
CA PRO A 244 -37.37 -19.44 6.99
C PRO A 244 -35.93 -19.97 7.08
N LEU A 245 -35.67 -21.00 7.91
CA LEU A 245 -34.34 -21.58 8.04
C LEU A 245 -33.87 -22.26 6.75
N TRP A 246 -34.79 -22.67 5.87
CA TRP A 246 -34.41 -23.22 4.56
C TRP A 246 -33.76 -22.14 3.68
N GLY A 247 -34.28 -20.92 3.75
CA GLY A 247 -33.69 -19.77 3.07
C GLY A 247 -32.36 -19.33 3.70
N THR A 248 -32.23 -19.32 5.03
CA THR A 248 -30.95 -18.98 5.67
C THR A 248 -29.88 -20.07 5.47
N ALA A 249 -30.27 -21.35 5.42
CA ALA A 249 -29.39 -22.44 5.04
C ALA A 249 -28.85 -22.26 3.60
N LEU A 250 -29.69 -21.80 2.67
CA LEU A 250 -29.26 -21.44 1.32
C LEU A 250 -28.21 -20.33 1.36
N PHE A 251 -28.41 -19.27 2.15
CA PHE A 251 -27.40 -18.21 2.33
C PHE A 251 -26.07 -18.75 2.90
N ALA A 252 -26.12 -19.62 3.90
CA ALA A 252 -24.93 -20.24 4.49
C ALA A 252 -24.17 -21.10 3.46
N PHE A 253 -24.89 -21.91 2.68
CA PHE A 253 -24.31 -22.71 1.60
C PHE A 253 -23.63 -21.83 0.54
N PHE A 254 -24.33 -20.79 0.06
CA PHE A 254 -23.78 -19.88 -0.93
C PHE A 254 -22.61 -19.04 -0.39
N MET A 255 -22.58 -18.71 0.89
CA MET A 255 -21.43 -18.07 1.53
C MET A 255 -20.19 -18.97 1.45
N ALA A 256 -20.31 -20.25 1.81
CA ALA A 256 -19.20 -21.21 1.69
C ALA A 256 -18.73 -21.37 0.24
N LEU A 257 -19.68 -21.44 -0.70
CA LEU A 257 -19.40 -21.50 -2.13
C LEU A 257 -18.67 -20.23 -2.64
N GLN A 258 -19.06 -19.05 -2.15
CA GLN A 258 -18.43 -17.77 -2.47
C GLN A 258 -16.99 -17.69 -1.96
N VAL A 259 -16.70 -18.22 -0.77
CA VAL A 259 -15.33 -18.32 -0.25
C VAL A 259 -14.47 -19.20 -1.17
N TYR A 260 -15.00 -20.33 -1.64
CA TYR A 260 -14.31 -21.21 -2.59
C TYR A 260 -14.01 -20.50 -3.93
N PHE A 261 -15.03 -19.90 -4.55
CA PHE A 261 -14.85 -19.15 -5.80
C PHE A 261 -13.95 -17.92 -5.61
N GLY A 262 -13.94 -17.30 -4.43
CA GLY A 262 -13.03 -16.20 -4.09
C GLY A 262 -11.57 -16.64 -4.16
N LYS A 263 -11.24 -17.82 -3.62
CA LYS A 263 -9.89 -18.41 -3.73
C LYS A 263 -9.53 -18.73 -5.19
N LEU A 264 -10.48 -19.27 -5.96
CA LEU A 264 -10.28 -19.54 -7.38
C LEU A 264 -10.03 -18.23 -8.17
N LEU A 265 -10.79 -17.18 -7.86
CA LEU A 265 -10.61 -15.85 -8.44
C LEU A 265 -9.21 -15.30 -8.15
N THR A 266 -8.73 -15.40 -6.92
CA THR A 266 -7.35 -15.00 -6.56
C THR A 266 -6.31 -15.81 -7.33
N SER A 267 -6.51 -17.12 -7.54
CA SER A 267 -5.60 -17.97 -8.31
C SER A 267 -5.57 -17.59 -9.81
N CYS A 268 -6.75 -17.39 -10.44
CA CYS A 268 -6.81 -16.93 -11.83
C CYS A 268 -6.22 -15.51 -11.98
N LYS A 269 -6.43 -14.61 -11.00
CA LYS A 269 -5.81 -13.28 -10.95
C LYS A 269 -4.29 -13.37 -10.92
N ALA A 270 -3.71 -14.15 -10.01
CA ALA A 270 -2.26 -14.32 -9.91
C ALA A 270 -1.64 -14.82 -11.24
N LYS A 271 -2.29 -15.79 -11.90
CA LYS A 271 -1.85 -16.28 -13.21
C LYS A 271 -1.97 -15.21 -14.30
N ALA A 272 -3.03 -14.41 -14.29
CA ALA A 272 -3.21 -13.31 -15.25
C ALA A 272 -2.15 -12.22 -15.05
N ASP A 273 -1.85 -11.85 -13.81
CA ASP A 273 -0.85 -10.85 -13.46
C ASP A 273 0.54 -11.28 -13.94
N MET A 274 0.94 -12.54 -13.71
CA MET A 274 2.21 -13.08 -14.23
C MET A 274 2.32 -13.01 -15.77
N LYS A 275 1.24 -13.29 -16.49
CA LYS A 275 1.24 -13.20 -17.97
C LYS A 275 1.27 -11.76 -18.46
N THR A 276 0.62 -10.86 -17.72
CA THR A 276 0.64 -9.42 -17.98
C THR A 276 2.05 -8.86 -17.79
N GLU A 277 2.72 -9.21 -16.70
CA GLU A 277 4.10 -8.82 -16.42
C GLU A 277 5.07 -9.30 -17.51
N ALA A 278 4.98 -10.57 -17.92
CA ALA A 278 5.78 -11.10 -19.02
C ALA A 278 5.53 -10.36 -20.35
N ARG A 279 4.27 -9.98 -20.65
CA ARG A 279 3.94 -9.20 -21.84
C ARG A 279 4.54 -7.79 -21.77
N LEU A 280 4.42 -7.12 -20.64
CA LEU A 280 4.93 -5.76 -20.45
C LEU A 280 6.46 -5.73 -20.52
N SER A 281 7.15 -6.70 -19.92
CA SER A 281 8.61 -6.85 -20.03
C SER A 281 9.05 -7.00 -21.49
N LEU A 282 8.44 -7.92 -22.23
CA LEU A 282 8.76 -8.13 -23.65
C LEU A 282 8.47 -6.88 -24.49
N MET A 283 7.36 -6.19 -24.22
CA MET A 283 7.04 -4.94 -24.90
C MET A 283 8.08 -3.86 -24.63
N TYR A 284 8.57 -3.75 -23.39
CA TYR A 284 9.63 -2.80 -23.03
C TYR A 284 10.93 -3.11 -23.79
N GLU A 285 11.35 -4.38 -23.84
CA GLU A 285 12.52 -4.82 -24.62
C GLU A 285 12.39 -4.47 -26.11
N ILE A 286 11.20 -4.70 -26.70
CA ILE A 286 10.93 -4.39 -28.10
C ILE A 286 10.96 -2.89 -28.39
N ILE A 287 10.38 -2.06 -27.50
CA ILE A 287 10.37 -0.60 -27.65
C ILE A 287 11.80 -0.07 -27.51
N SER A 288 12.56 -0.55 -26.52
CA SER A 288 13.96 -0.17 -26.34
C SER A 288 14.84 -0.58 -27.53
N GLY A 289 14.56 -1.74 -28.14
CA GLY A 289 15.28 -2.27 -29.29
C GLY A 289 14.67 -1.92 -30.66
N ILE A 290 13.75 -0.95 -30.73
CA ILE A 290 12.89 -0.78 -31.92
C ILE A 290 13.69 -0.48 -33.19
N GLN A 291 14.77 0.29 -33.09
CA GLN A 291 15.62 0.65 -34.23
C GLN A 291 16.25 -0.59 -34.87
N VAL A 292 16.79 -1.51 -34.06
CA VAL A 292 17.39 -2.77 -34.53
C VAL A 292 16.32 -3.66 -35.16
N ILE A 293 15.18 -3.81 -34.50
CA ILE A 293 14.07 -4.62 -35.00
C ILE A 293 13.58 -4.12 -36.37
N LYS A 294 13.50 -2.79 -36.54
CA LYS A 294 13.14 -2.13 -37.80
C LYS A 294 14.21 -2.33 -38.88
N MET A 295 15.49 -2.20 -38.53
CA MET A 295 16.60 -2.42 -39.46
C MET A 295 16.60 -3.85 -40.05
N TYR A 296 16.25 -4.86 -39.24
CA TYR A 296 16.19 -6.26 -39.68
C TYR A 296 14.79 -6.71 -40.17
N ALA A 297 13.80 -5.82 -40.21
CA ALA A 297 12.41 -6.13 -40.59
C ALA A 297 11.79 -7.30 -39.79
N TRP A 298 12.08 -7.38 -38.49
CA TRP A 298 11.65 -8.45 -37.59
C TRP A 298 10.29 -8.21 -36.93
N GLU A 299 9.52 -7.22 -37.35
CA GLU A 299 8.29 -6.82 -36.64
C GLU A 299 7.23 -7.93 -36.61
N LYS A 300 7.05 -8.65 -37.73
CA LYS A 300 6.06 -9.74 -37.82
C LYS A 300 6.36 -10.91 -36.86
N PRO A 301 7.60 -11.42 -36.78
CA PRO A 301 7.98 -12.38 -35.73
C PRO A 301 7.72 -11.89 -34.30
N PHE A 302 8.15 -10.67 -33.95
CA PHE A 302 7.93 -10.11 -32.61
C PHE A 302 6.45 -9.92 -32.28
N TYR A 303 5.64 -9.51 -33.26
CA TYR A 303 4.18 -9.46 -33.10
C TYR A 303 3.59 -10.82 -32.73
N LYS A 304 4.01 -11.91 -33.39
CA LYS A 304 3.52 -13.27 -33.07
C LYS A 304 3.92 -13.73 -31.67
N PHE A 305 5.09 -13.33 -31.18
CA PHE A 305 5.48 -13.61 -29.79
C PHE A 305 4.57 -12.91 -28.78
N ILE A 306 4.30 -11.61 -28.98
CA ILE A 306 3.36 -10.86 -28.13
C ILE A 306 1.95 -11.47 -28.22
N GLU A 307 1.50 -11.82 -29.42
CA GLU A 307 0.17 -12.39 -29.65
C GLU A 307 -0.02 -13.71 -28.87
N LYS A 308 1.00 -14.59 -28.85
CA LYS A 308 0.96 -15.84 -28.08
C LYS A 308 0.78 -15.57 -26.59
N ILE A 309 1.58 -14.67 -26.02
CA ILE A 309 1.49 -14.29 -24.61
C ILE A 309 0.12 -13.67 -24.31
N ARG A 310 -0.36 -12.79 -25.20
CA ARG A 310 -1.67 -12.14 -25.07
C ARG A 310 -2.83 -13.12 -25.09
N ARG A 311 -2.79 -14.16 -25.95
CA ARG A 311 -3.82 -15.21 -25.96
C ARG A 311 -3.86 -15.97 -24.64
N ASP A 312 -2.71 -16.27 -24.04
CA ASP A 312 -2.64 -16.95 -22.76
C ASP A 312 -3.09 -16.05 -21.59
N GLU A 313 -2.77 -14.75 -21.63
CA GLU A 313 -3.30 -13.73 -20.71
C GLU A 313 -4.84 -13.68 -20.78
N ILE A 314 -5.41 -13.58 -22.00
CA ILE A 314 -6.86 -13.49 -22.21
C ILE A 314 -7.60 -14.74 -21.68
N LYS A 315 -7.01 -15.95 -21.76
CA LYS A 315 -7.62 -17.14 -21.17
C LYS A 315 -7.83 -16.99 -19.67
N GLN A 316 -6.85 -16.43 -18.95
CA GLN A 316 -6.96 -16.20 -17.50
C GLN A 316 -7.93 -15.05 -17.18
N VAL A 317 -7.90 -13.97 -17.96
CA VAL A 317 -8.88 -12.88 -17.83
C VAL A 317 -10.31 -13.37 -18.04
N ARG A 318 -10.54 -14.28 -19.01
CA ARG A 318 -11.85 -14.92 -19.21
C ARG A 318 -12.28 -15.77 -18.01
N CYS A 319 -11.39 -16.56 -17.40
CA CYS A 319 -11.67 -17.27 -16.14
C CYS A 319 -12.18 -16.29 -15.07
N MET A 320 -11.45 -15.20 -14.85
CA MET A 320 -11.81 -14.19 -13.84
C MET A 320 -13.15 -13.54 -14.14
N SER A 321 -13.39 -13.14 -15.38
CA SER A 321 -14.66 -12.53 -15.81
C SER A 321 -15.83 -13.47 -15.63
N LEU A 322 -15.67 -14.77 -15.91
CA LEU A 322 -16.71 -15.77 -15.70
C LEU A 322 -17.03 -15.97 -14.21
N ILE A 323 -16.03 -16.03 -13.34
CA ILE A 323 -16.26 -16.11 -11.88
C ILE A 323 -16.96 -14.85 -11.36
N ARG A 324 -16.57 -13.67 -11.83
CA ARG A 324 -17.24 -12.41 -11.48
C ARG A 324 -18.69 -12.38 -11.97
N ALA A 325 -18.96 -12.89 -13.17
CA ALA A 325 -20.33 -13.02 -13.70
C ALA A 325 -21.18 -13.95 -12.82
N ILE A 326 -20.64 -15.10 -12.40
CA ILE A 326 -21.31 -16.02 -11.46
C ILE A 326 -21.67 -15.31 -10.15
N PHE A 327 -20.75 -14.54 -9.57
CA PHE A 327 -21.04 -13.73 -8.38
C PHE A 327 -22.11 -12.66 -8.61
N GLY A 328 -22.06 -11.98 -9.77
CA GLY A 328 -23.11 -11.05 -10.19
C GLY A 328 -24.49 -11.72 -10.29
N SER A 329 -24.56 -12.93 -10.83
CA SER A 329 -25.80 -13.71 -10.91
C SER A 329 -26.33 -14.11 -9.54
N PHE A 330 -25.46 -14.53 -8.61
CA PHE A 330 -25.86 -14.83 -7.23
C PHE A 330 -26.45 -13.61 -6.52
N LYS A 331 -25.92 -12.41 -6.79
CA LYS A 331 -26.47 -11.16 -6.23
C LYS A 331 -27.92 -10.92 -6.65
N MET A 332 -28.30 -11.30 -7.87
CA MET A 332 -29.65 -11.11 -8.40
C MET A 332 -30.64 -12.17 -7.91
N PHE A 333 -30.23 -13.45 -7.85
CA PHE A 333 -31.17 -14.56 -7.67
C PHE A 333 -31.27 -15.10 -6.22
N LEU A 334 -30.24 -14.91 -5.38
CA LEU A 334 -30.15 -15.63 -4.09
C LEU A 334 -31.28 -15.29 -3.11
N SER A 335 -31.65 -14.01 -2.95
CA SER A 335 -32.75 -13.64 -2.04
C SER A 335 -34.11 -14.13 -2.52
N GLN A 336 -34.35 -14.11 -3.84
CA GLN A 336 -35.60 -14.60 -4.42
C GLN A 336 -35.74 -16.12 -4.28
N SER A 337 -34.63 -16.85 -4.44
CA SER A 337 -34.58 -18.29 -4.21
C SER A 337 -34.82 -18.65 -2.76
N ALA A 338 -34.16 -17.94 -1.85
CA ALA A 338 -34.32 -18.15 -0.42
C ALA A 338 -35.77 -17.88 0.01
N LEU A 339 -36.38 -16.81 -0.51
CA LEU A 339 -37.80 -16.50 -0.28
C LEU A 339 -38.71 -17.62 -0.80
N TYR A 340 -38.48 -18.07 -2.05
CA TYR A 340 -39.25 -19.17 -2.64
C TYR A 340 -39.16 -20.46 -1.81
N LEU A 341 -37.97 -20.84 -1.34
CA LEU A 341 -37.79 -22.03 -0.49
C LEU A 341 -38.52 -21.89 0.86
N ALA A 342 -38.44 -20.71 1.49
CA ALA A 342 -39.14 -20.46 2.75
C ALA A 342 -40.66 -20.48 2.59
N MET A 343 -41.17 -20.00 1.45
CA MET A 343 -42.59 -20.03 1.09
C MET A 343 -43.06 -21.45 0.79
N LEU A 344 -42.29 -22.18 -0.01
CA LEU A 344 -42.58 -23.58 -0.35
C LEU A 344 -42.65 -24.43 0.92
N GLY A 345 -41.67 -24.30 1.82
CA GLY A 345 -41.68 -24.99 3.11
C GLY A 345 -42.93 -24.70 3.93
N TYR A 346 -43.35 -23.43 3.98
CA TYR A 346 -44.56 -23.02 4.69
C TYR A 346 -45.84 -23.63 4.08
N THR A 347 -45.97 -23.58 2.75
CA THR A 347 -47.12 -24.19 2.04
C THR A 347 -47.18 -25.72 2.16
N LEU A 348 -46.02 -26.39 2.22
CA LEU A 348 -45.95 -27.85 2.39
C LEU A 348 -46.41 -28.28 3.79
N SER A 349 -46.36 -27.39 4.78
CA SER A 349 -46.92 -27.63 6.11
C SER A 349 -48.44 -27.47 6.18
N GLY A 350 -49.09 -27.07 5.08
CA GLY A 350 -50.55 -26.94 4.98
C GLY A 350 -51.10 -25.54 5.18
N ASP A 351 -50.25 -24.56 5.50
CA ASP A 351 -50.65 -23.17 5.76
C ASP A 351 -50.44 -22.26 4.53
N VAL A 352 -51.28 -21.23 4.39
CA VAL A 352 -51.13 -20.21 3.34
C VAL A 352 -50.25 -19.07 3.87
N PRO A 353 -49.15 -18.72 3.19
CA PRO A 353 -48.27 -17.66 3.67
C PRO A 353 -48.97 -16.29 3.63
N THR A 354 -49.17 -15.69 4.80
CA THR A 354 -49.73 -14.34 4.96
C THR A 354 -48.76 -13.27 4.44
N ALA A 355 -49.28 -12.10 4.05
CA ALA A 355 -48.47 -10.94 3.67
C ALA A 355 -47.37 -10.62 4.71
N ILE A 356 -47.68 -10.66 6.01
CA ILE A 356 -46.73 -10.44 7.11
C ILE A 356 -45.54 -11.40 7.03
N TYR A 357 -45.79 -12.69 6.81
CA TYR A 357 -44.75 -13.71 6.67
C TYR A 357 -43.81 -13.38 5.50
N VAL A 358 -44.38 -13.07 4.33
CA VAL A 358 -43.60 -12.75 3.12
C VAL A 358 -42.76 -11.49 3.29
N PHE A 359 -43.36 -10.40 3.80
CA PHE A 359 -42.67 -9.12 3.97
C PHE A 359 -41.54 -9.20 4.99
N THR A 360 -41.75 -9.93 6.08
CA THR A 360 -40.75 -10.11 7.15
C THR A 360 -39.53 -10.85 6.62
N ILE A 361 -39.75 -12.01 6.01
CA ILE A 361 -38.67 -12.83 5.44
C ILE A 361 -37.91 -12.07 4.36
N THR A 362 -38.63 -11.38 3.47
CA THR A 362 -38.03 -10.56 2.40
C THR A 362 -37.11 -9.48 2.98
N SER A 363 -37.56 -8.80 4.05
CA SER A 363 -36.80 -7.72 4.68
C SER A 363 -35.52 -8.24 5.36
N PHE A 364 -35.60 -9.34 6.12
CA PHE A 364 -34.43 -9.97 6.73
C PHE A 364 -33.46 -10.57 5.69
N PHE A 365 -33.97 -11.24 4.65
CA PHE A 365 -33.13 -11.80 3.59
C PHE A 365 -32.42 -10.71 2.78
N ASN A 366 -33.02 -9.54 2.59
CA ASN A 366 -32.34 -8.41 1.96
C ASN A 366 -31.16 -7.88 2.78
N VAL A 367 -31.27 -7.88 4.11
CA VAL A 367 -30.15 -7.53 5.00
C VAL A 367 -29.02 -8.55 4.86
N VAL A 368 -29.32 -9.86 4.97
CA VAL A 368 -28.31 -10.94 4.80
C VAL A 368 -27.65 -10.89 3.43
N ARG A 369 -28.43 -10.64 2.37
CA ARG A 369 -27.96 -10.61 0.98
C ARG A 369 -26.89 -9.54 0.79
N GLN A 370 -27.10 -8.33 1.33
CA GLN A 370 -26.15 -7.23 1.17
C GLN A 370 -24.79 -7.56 1.78
N THR A 371 -24.76 -8.14 2.98
CA THR A 371 -23.52 -8.48 3.67
C THR A 371 -22.85 -9.71 3.06
N THR A 372 -23.62 -10.77 2.82
CA THR A 372 -23.08 -12.06 2.33
C THR A 372 -22.61 -11.96 0.88
N VAL A 373 -23.46 -11.49 -0.03
CA VAL A 373 -23.18 -11.60 -1.47
C VAL A 373 -22.27 -10.48 -1.98
N ALA A 374 -22.45 -9.25 -1.49
CA ALA A 374 -21.67 -8.12 -2.00
C ALA A 374 -20.29 -8.00 -1.37
N SER A 375 -20.15 -8.41 -0.09
CA SER A 375 -18.98 -8.04 0.72
C SER A 375 -18.03 -9.21 1.00
N VAL A 376 -18.53 -10.44 1.16
CA VAL A 376 -17.68 -11.60 1.52
C VAL A 376 -16.64 -11.94 0.44
N PRO A 377 -16.97 -12.04 -0.86
CA PRO A 377 -15.96 -12.34 -1.88
C PRO A 377 -14.84 -11.29 -1.94
N THR A 378 -15.21 -10.03 -1.81
CA THR A 378 -14.27 -8.90 -1.78
C THR A 378 -13.41 -8.92 -0.51
N ALA A 379 -13.99 -9.26 0.65
CA ALA A 379 -13.27 -9.40 1.89
C ALA A 379 -12.22 -10.53 1.82
N VAL A 380 -12.58 -11.70 1.28
CA VAL A 380 -11.66 -12.84 1.14
C VAL A 380 -10.49 -12.49 0.22
N THR A 381 -10.77 -11.88 -0.93
CA THR A 381 -9.74 -11.51 -1.92
C THR A 381 -8.78 -10.45 -1.37
N THR A 382 -9.30 -9.34 -0.84
CA THR A 382 -8.49 -8.25 -0.29
C THR A 382 -7.67 -8.67 0.94
N MET A 383 -8.23 -9.51 1.81
CA MET A 383 -7.48 -10.03 2.97
C MET A 383 -6.41 -11.05 2.58
N THR A 384 -6.65 -11.83 1.52
CA THR A 384 -5.61 -12.72 0.98
C THR A 384 -4.47 -11.92 0.37
N ASP A 385 -4.80 -10.90 -0.43
CA ASP A 385 -3.81 -9.99 -1.03
C ASP A 385 -2.99 -9.28 0.06
N ALA A 386 -3.63 -8.73 1.10
CA ALA A 386 -2.94 -8.11 2.22
C ALA A 386 -2.06 -9.09 3.02
N LYS A 387 -2.50 -10.34 3.21
CA LYS A 387 -1.68 -11.38 3.87
C LYS A 387 -0.40 -11.66 3.09
N VAL A 388 -0.49 -11.78 1.76
CA VAL A 388 0.67 -12.00 0.88
C VAL A 388 1.59 -10.78 0.88
N SER A 389 1.05 -9.56 0.85
CA SER A 389 1.82 -8.31 0.99
C SER A 389 2.56 -8.23 2.33
N ILE A 390 1.90 -8.56 3.45
CA ILE A 390 2.54 -8.63 4.78
C ILE A 390 3.71 -9.62 4.76
N GLN A 391 3.53 -10.80 4.17
CA GLN A 391 4.58 -11.82 4.10
C GLN A 391 5.80 -11.34 3.32
N ARG A 392 5.59 -10.75 2.13
CA ARG A 392 6.67 -10.23 1.29
C ARG A 392 7.41 -9.06 1.96
N ILE A 393 6.67 -8.10 2.53
CA ILE A 393 7.28 -6.98 3.25
C ILE A 393 8.02 -7.49 4.50
N THR A 394 7.47 -8.47 5.23
CA THR A 394 8.17 -9.06 6.39
C THR A 394 9.50 -9.68 5.98
N GLN A 395 9.53 -10.45 4.88
CA GLN A 395 10.76 -11.03 4.33
C GLN A 395 11.78 -9.96 3.96
N PHE A 396 11.35 -8.89 3.30
CA PHE A 396 12.20 -7.75 2.97
C PHE A 396 12.76 -7.04 4.22
N LEU A 397 11.92 -6.80 5.23
CA LEU A 397 12.33 -6.17 6.48
C LEU A 397 13.31 -7.03 7.30
N THR A 398 13.28 -8.35 7.11
CA THR A 398 14.24 -9.29 7.71
C THR A 398 15.51 -9.50 6.89
N GLY A 399 15.62 -8.90 5.69
CA GLY A 399 16.82 -9.00 4.85
C GLY A 399 18.06 -8.44 5.53
N GLU A 400 19.23 -8.89 5.09
CA GLU A 400 20.52 -8.49 5.66
C GLU A 400 20.75 -6.99 5.48
N GLU A 401 21.12 -6.32 6.57
CA GLU A 401 21.48 -4.91 6.55
C GLU A 401 22.99 -4.77 6.32
N VAL A 402 23.41 -3.67 5.71
CA VAL A 402 24.83 -3.31 5.64
C VAL A 402 25.34 -3.25 7.09
N MET A 403 26.32 -4.10 7.39
CA MET A 403 26.94 -4.14 8.72
C MET A 403 27.44 -2.74 9.08
N PRO A 404 27.36 -2.31 10.36
CA PRO A 404 28.01 -1.09 10.80
C PRO A 404 29.48 -1.10 10.36
N SER A 405 29.97 0.06 9.91
CA SER A 405 31.26 0.18 9.21
C SER A 405 32.36 -0.59 9.93
N ARG A 406 32.96 -1.57 9.24
CA ARG A 406 34.17 -2.25 9.71
C ARG A 406 35.43 -1.42 9.43
N ILE A 407 35.28 -0.32 8.69
CA ILE A 407 36.36 0.62 8.40
C ILE A 407 36.65 1.38 9.69
N LYS A 408 37.85 1.20 10.24
CA LYS A 408 38.26 1.90 11.45
C LYS A 408 38.54 3.35 11.13
N THR A 409 38.06 4.25 11.99
CA THR A 409 38.55 5.62 12.04
C THR A 409 39.88 5.68 12.81
N PRO A 410 40.74 6.70 12.60
CA PRO A 410 42.02 6.81 13.32
C PRO A 410 41.89 6.73 14.85
N SER A 411 40.75 7.18 15.40
CA SER A 411 40.41 7.09 16.83
C SER A 411 40.18 5.67 17.34
N GLU A 412 39.82 4.72 16.48
CA GLU A 412 39.59 3.30 16.83
C GLU A 412 40.84 2.44 16.57
N PHE A 413 41.82 2.97 15.83
CA PHE A 413 43.08 2.31 15.52
C PHE A 413 44.14 2.47 16.63
N THR A 414 43.94 3.39 17.58
CA THR A 414 44.89 3.68 18.67
C THR A 414 44.79 2.68 19.83
N ALA A 415 45.14 1.43 19.56
CA ALA A 415 45.83 0.56 20.52
C ALA A 415 47.32 0.40 20.16
N VAL A 416 47.84 1.28 19.30
CA VAL A 416 49.26 1.39 18.94
C VAL A 416 49.78 2.74 19.45
N PRO A 417 50.92 2.79 20.18
CA PRO A 417 51.45 4.03 20.73
C PRO A 417 51.74 5.05 19.64
N LYS A 418 51.38 6.31 19.89
CA LYS A 418 51.84 7.46 19.09
C LYS A 418 53.34 7.64 19.31
N GLU A 419 54.16 6.86 18.59
CA GLU A 419 55.56 7.20 18.42
C GLU A 419 55.75 8.04 17.16
N SER A 420 56.23 9.27 17.39
CA SER A 420 57.01 10.13 16.48
C SER A 420 56.49 10.33 15.04
N GLY A 421 55.86 11.49 14.79
CA GLY A 421 56.03 12.28 13.55
C GLY A 421 55.51 11.74 12.22
N VAL A 422 55.03 10.50 12.12
CA VAL A 422 54.53 9.93 10.86
C VAL A 422 53.11 10.44 10.60
N GLN A 423 52.92 11.16 9.49
CA GLN A 423 51.59 11.51 9.00
C GLN A 423 50.76 10.23 8.84
N SER A 424 49.59 10.18 9.49
CA SER A 424 48.66 9.07 9.29
C SER A 424 48.32 8.97 7.81
N ALA A 425 48.47 7.77 7.23
CA ALA A 425 48.02 7.48 5.87
C ALA A 425 46.56 7.90 5.70
N ALA A 426 46.22 8.35 4.48
CA ALA A 426 44.84 8.69 4.12
C ALA A 426 44.00 7.43 3.97
N ILE A 427 44.58 6.38 3.38
CA ILE A 427 43.97 5.06 3.21
C ILE A 427 45.03 3.99 3.53
N ASP A 428 44.67 3.02 4.35
CA ASP A 428 45.54 1.90 4.72
C ASP A 428 44.78 0.57 4.65
N PHE A 429 45.19 -0.31 3.76
CA PHE A 429 44.73 -1.68 3.60
C PHE A 429 45.82 -2.61 4.12
N LEU A 430 45.48 -3.46 5.09
CA LEU A 430 46.37 -4.45 5.68
C LEU A 430 45.75 -5.85 5.54
N GLY A 431 46.30 -6.66 4.64
CA GLY A 431 45.93 -8.05 4.41
C GLY A 431 44.47 -8.24 3.97
N VAL A 432 43.94 -7.34 3.14
CA VAL A 432 42.50 -7.26 2.88
C VAL A 432 42.07 -8.23 1.79
N SER A 433 41.05 -9.03 2.09
CA SER A 433 40.34 -9.87 1.12
C SER A 433 38.85 -9.52 1.09
N ALA A 434 38.26 -9.41 -0.09
CA ALA A 434 36.86 -8.97 -0.22
C ALA A 434 36.06 -9.78 -1.25
N LYS A 435 34.77 -9.95 -0.97
CA LYS A 435 33.80 -10.65 -1.81
C LYS A 435 32.45 -9.97 -1.77
N TRP A 436 31.74 -9.99 -2.89
CA TRP A 436 30.40 -9.37 -3.01
C TRP A 436 29.34 -10.09 -2.19
N HIS A 437 29.40 -11.43 -2.14
CA HIS A 437 28.48 -12.25 -1.37
C HIS A 437 29.25 -13.25 -0.52
N ASN A 438 28.78 -13.48 0.70
CA ASN A 438 29.40 -14.45 1.60
C ASN A 438 29.32 -15.89 1.06
N ASP A 439 28.32 -16.17 0.23
CA ASP A 439 28.06 -17.48 -0.37
C ASP A 439 29.00 -17.81 -1.54
N TYR A 440 29.77 -16.84 -2.04
CA TYR A 440 30.77 -17.12 -3.06
C TYR A 440 32.02 -17.75 -2.44
N ASN A 441 32.47 -18.84 -3.08
CA ASN A 441 33.69 -19.56 -2.70
C ASN A 441 34.97 -18.79 -3.06
N GLU A 442 34.91 -17.90 -4.05
CA GLU A 442 36.06 -17.13 -4.52
C GLU A 442 35.96 -15.67 -4.11
N ASN A 443 37.09 -15.12 -3.66
CA ASN A 443 37.21 -13.70 -3.37
C ASN A 443 37.40 -12.93 -4.68
N THR A 444 36.73 -11.77 -4.78
CA THR A 444 36.92 -10.85 -5.90
C THR A 444 38.24 -10.08 -5.75
N LEU A 445 38.62 -9.78 -4.52
CA LEU A 445 39.93 -9.22 -4.17
C LEU A 445 40.63 -10.21 -3.23
N ASN A 446 41.76 -10.74 -3.67
CA ASN A 446 42.63 -11.59 -2.84
C ASN A 446 43.55 -10.71 -2.00
N THR A 447 43.98 -11.24 -0.85
CA THR A 447 44.82 -10.58 0.16
C THR A 447 45.84 -9.62 -0.44
N PHE A 448 45.67 -8.33 -0.15
CA PHE A 448 46.58 -7.27 -0.59
C PHE A 448 46.82 -6.24 0.51
N ASP A 449 47.97 -5.57 0.41
CA ASP A 449 48.36 -4.44 1.24
C ASP A 449 48.48 -3.19 0.35
N LEU A 450 47.91 -2.07 0.78
CA LEU A 450 47.95 -0.80 0.05
C LEU A 450 47.92 0.37 1.02
N LYS A 451 48.91 1.25 0.94
CA LYS A 451 49.01 2.44 1.77
C LYS A 451 49.11 3.69 0.90
N ILE A 452 48.16 4.61 1.07
CA ILE A 452 48.10 5.88 0.33
C ILE A 452 48.26 7.04 1.30
N GLN A 453 49.20 7.93 1.02
CA GLN A 453 49.48 9.09 1.86
C GLN A 453 48.52 10.25 1.57
N ARG A 454 48.45 11.22 2.50
CA ARG A 454 47.69 12.45 2.25
C ARG A 454 48.34 13.25 1.13
N ASN A 455 47.51 13.92 0.32
CA ASN A 455 47.92 14.72 -0.82
C ASN A 455 48.67 13.94 -1.92
N GLU A 456 48.40 12.62 -2.03
CA GLU A 456 48.95 11.76 -3.06
C GLU A 456 47.92 11.51 -4.18
N THR A 457 48.35 11.65 -5.44
CA THR A 457 47.52 11.31 -6.61
C THR A 457 47.90 9.91 -7.09
N VAL A 458 46.97 8.96 -6.95
CA VAL A 458 47.20 7.54 -7.27
C VAL A 458 46.38 7.12 -8.48
N ALA A 459 47.01 6.40 -9.42
CA ALA A 459 46.35 5.80 -10.58
C ALA A 459 46.24 4.28 -10.43
N ILE A 460 45.04 3.72 -10.64
CA ILE A 460 44.78 2.28 -10.59
C ILE A 460 44.62 1.76 -12.02
N ILE A 461 45.50 0.85 -12.44
CA ILE A 461 45.52 0.27 -13.79
C ILE A 461 45.36 -1.26 -13.74
N GLY A 462 44.69 -1.83 -14.75
CA GLY A 462 44.49 -3.27 -14.83
C GLY A 462 43.49 -3.70 -15.90
N LYS A 463 43.49 -4.98 -16.27
CA LYS A 463 42.60 -5.58 -17.28
C LYS A 463 41.11 -5.36 -16.95
N VAL A 464 40.23 -5.43 -17.95
CA VAL A 464 38.77 -5.41 -17.72
C VAL A 464 38.39 -6.57 -16.79
N GLY A 465 37.55 -6.32 -15.79
CA GLY A 465 37.16 -7.32 -14.79
C GLY A 465 38.18 -7.58 -13.67
N SER A 466 39.30 -6.85 -13.59
CA SER A 466 40.34 -7.07 -12.56
C SER A 466 39.99 -6.59 -11.15
N GLY A 467 38.73 -6.25 -10.84
CA GLY A 467 38.31 -5.82 -9.50
C GLY A 467 38.57 -4.34 -9.14
N LYS A 468 38.95 -3.48 -10.10
CA LYS A 468 39.21 -2.03 -9.85
C LYS A 468 38.02 -1.32 -9.19
N SER A 469 36.83 -1.47 -9.76
CA SER A 469 35.61 -0.88 -9.20
C SER A 469 35.27 -1.48 -7.84
N THR A 470 35.52 -2.78 -7.64
CA THR A 470 35.35 -3.45 -6.34
C THR A 470 36.25 -2.83 -5.27
N LEU A 471 37.51 -2.51 -5.59
CA LEU A 471 38.43 -1.85 -4.65
C LEU A 471 37.87 -0.50 -4.18
N LEU A 472 37.33 0.32 -5.09
CA LEU A 472 36.68 1.59 -4.73
C LEU A 472 35.44 1.37 -3.85
N GLN A 473 34.67 0.32 -4.11
CA GLN A 473 33.48 -0.03 -3.32
C GLN A 473 33.83 -0.55 -1.92
N VAL A 474 35.02 -1.15 -1.73
CA VAL A 474 35.54 -1.47 -0.39
C VAL A 474 35.91 -0.19 0.37
N ILE A 475 36.52 0.81 -0.28
CA ILE A 475 36.82 2.12 0.33
C ILE A 475 35.52 2.81 0.80
N LEU A 476 34.44 2.68 0.02
CA LEU A 476 33.11 3.21 0.35
C LEU A 476 32.34 2.40 1.40
N ASN A 477 32.88 1.26 1.88
CA ASN A 477 32.20 0.32 2.76
C ASN A 477 30.90 -0.30 2.17
N GLU A 478 30.78 -0.36 0.85
CA GLU A 478 29.65 -0.98 0.15
C GLU A 478 29.87 -2.49 -0.08
N VAL A 479 31.14 -2.91 -0.20
CA VAL A 479 31.54 -4.33 -0.30
C VAL A 479 32.18 -4.78 1.02
N PRO A 480 31.64 -5.81 1.70
CA PRO A 480 32.25 -6.32 2.92
C PRO A 480 33.58 -7.01 2.61
N PHE A 481 34.57 -6.77 3.47
CA PHE A 481 35.82 -7.53 3.48
C PHE A 481 35.74 -8.67 4.52
N VAL A 482 36.36 -9.79 4.17
CA VAL A 482 36.40 -11.04 4.96
C VAL A 482 37.53 -10.99 5.97
N ASP A 483 38.72 -10.66 5.47
CA ASP A 483 39.97 -10.64 6.22
C ASP A 483 40.66 -9.28 6.07
N GLY A 484 41.53 -8.97 7.02
CA GLY A 484 42.34 -7.76 7.03
C GLY A 484 41.72 -6.57 7.75
N THR A 485 42.36 -5.41 7.63
CA THR A 485 41.87 -4.14 8.19
C THR A 485 41.95 -3.04 7.14
N VAL A 486 40.86 -2.26 7.04
CA VAL A 486 40.78 -1.05 6.20
C VAL A 486 40.66 0.17 7.11
N CYS A 487 41.52 1.17 6.88
CA CYS A 487 41.46 2.47 7.53
C CYS A 487 41.28 3.54 6.45
N VAL A 488 40.28 4.41 6.61
CA VAL A 488 40.04 5.55 5.72
C VAL A 488 39.90 6.80 6.57
N ASN A 489 40.67 7.84 6.25
CA ASN A 489 40.75 9.06 7.04
C ASN A 489 40.29 10.28 6.23
N GLY A 490 39.04 10.72 6.44
CA GLY A 490 38.47 11.92 5.85
C GLY A 490 37.07 11.72 5.27
N THR A 491 36.59 12.72 4.53
CA THR A 491 35.33 12.65 3.75
C THR A 491 35.62 12.16 2.33
N ILE A 492 34.83 11.22 1.85
CA ILE A 492 35.00 10.63 0.51
C ILE A 492 34.08 11.34 -0.49
N SER A 493 34.60 11.68 -1.67
CA SER A 493 33.81 12.04 -2.85
C SER A 493 33.92 10.92 -3.88
N TYR A 494 32.81 10.58 -4.55
CA TYR A 494 32.74 9.44 -5.46
C TYR A 494 32.02 9.79 -6.76
N ALA A 495 32.63 9.46 -7.89
CA ALA A 495 32.02 9.49 -9.20
C ALA A 495 31.95 8.05 -9.73
N ALA A 496 30.73 7.59 -10.03
CA ALA A 496 30.49 6.24 -10.52
C ALA A 496 30.86 6.09 -12.00
N GLN A 497 31.14 4.86 -12.43
CA GLN A 497 31.42 4.54 -13.84
C GLN A 497 30.20 4.81 -14.73
N GLU A 498 29.00 4.47 -14.23
CA GLU A 498 27.73 4.86 -14.83
C GLU A 498 27.22 6.08 -14.06
N PRO A 499 27.09 7.26 -14.71
CA PRO A 499 26.65 8.46 -14.03
C PRO A 499 25.20 8.33 -13.59
N TRP A 500 24.91 8.78 -12.37
CA TRP A 500 23.53 8.93 -11.87
C TRP A 500 23.17 10.41 -11.93
N ILE A 501 22.08 10.73 -12.63
CA ILE A 501 21.55 12.08 -12.75
C ILE A 501 20.21 12.12 -12.01
N PHE A 502 20.01 13.14 -11.17
CA PHE A 502 18.77 13.38 -10.47
C PHE A 502 17.81 14.20 -11.33
N PRO A 503 16.50 13.92 -11.27
CA PRO A 503 15.49 14.80 -11.87
C PRO A 503 15.63 16.22 -11.30
N GLY A 504 15.83 17.19 -12.20
CA GLY A 504 16.15 18.57 -11.81
C GLY A 504 17.07 19.24 -12.81
N SER A 505 17.45 20.48 -12.54
CA SER A 505 18.36 21.21 -13.42
C SER A 505 19.79 20.65 -13.41
N ILE A 506 20.55 20.90 -14.47
CA ILE A 506 21.99 20.59 -14.52
C ILE A 506 22.71 21.27 -13.34
N ARG A 507 22.36 22.53 -13.07
CA ARG A 507 22.89 23.30 -11.93
C ARG A 507 22.62 22.61 -10.59
N GLU A 508 21.39 22.15 -10.34
CA GLU A 508 21.04 21.42 -9.12
C GLU A 508 21.81 20.10 -8.99
N ASN A 509 22.05 19.39 -10.09
CA ASN A 509 22.86 18.17 -10.08
C ASN A 509 24.33 18.45 -9.70
N ILE A 510 24.91 19.56 -10.16
CA ILE A 510 26.30 19.96 -9.84
C ILE A 510 26.41 20.44 -8.38
N ILE A 511 25.49 21.28 -7.92
CA ILE A 511 25.46 21.80 -6.54
C ILE A 511 25.14 20.68 -5.54
N PHE A 512 24.27 19.76 -5.95
CA PHE A 512 23.74 18.67 -5.16
C PHE A 512 23.10 19.15 -3.85
N THR A 513 23.71 18.87 -2.70
CA THR A 513 23.17 19.25 -1.38
C THR A 513 23.82 20.48 -0.76
N GLN A 514 24.77 21.13 -1.46
CA GLN A 514 25.50 22.30 -0.95
C GLN A 514 24.77 23.61 -1.20
N GLU A 515 25.17 24.68 -0.53
CA GLU A 515 24.70 26.03 -0.83
C GLU A 515 25.35 26.54 -2.12
N PHE A 516 24.59 27.34 -2.89
CA PHE A 516 25.09 27.89 -4.14
C PHE A 516 26.15 28.97 -3.88
N ASN A 517 27.35 28.74 -4.42
CA ASN A 517 28.44 29.71 -4.45
C ASN A 517 28.83 29.92 -5.91
N GLU A 518 28.58 31.13 -6.42
CA GLU A 518 28.73 31.45 -7.83
C GLU A 518 30.18 31.37 -8.30
N ASP A 519 31.13 31.94 -7.55
CA ASP A 519 32.55 31.93 -7.91
C ASP A 519 33.11 30.51 -8.04
N ARG A 520 32.83 29.66 -7.04
CA ARG A 520 33.26 28.25 -7.04
C ARG A 520 32.56 27.47 -8.14
N TYR A 521 31.29 27.73 -8.40
CA TYR A 521 30.53 27.06 -9.46
C TYR A 521 31.14 27.34 -10.83
N ILE A 522 31.42 28.61 -11.14
CA ILE A 522 32.01 29.02 -12.41
C ILE A 522 33.44 28.44 -12.56
N GLU A 523 34.25 28.49 -11.50
CA GLU A 523 35.61 27.93 -11.52
C GLU A 523 35.60 26.43 -11.82
N VAL A 524 34.72 25.65 -11.16
CA VAL A 524 34.57 24.21 -11.39
C VAL A 524 34.06 23.93 -12.81
N CYS A 525 33.05 24.65 -13.28
CA CYS A 525 32.52 24.46 -14.63
C CYS A 525 33.57 24.75 -15.71
N LYS A 526 34.42 25.78 -15.48
CA LYS A 526 35.53 26.09 -16.36
C LYS A 526 36.62 25.02 -16.32
N ALA A 527 36.98 24.53 -15.14
CA ALA A 527 37.98 23.47 -14.97
C ALA A 527 37.53 22.13 -15.59
N CYS A 528 36.22 21.84 -15.54
CA CYS A 528 35.61 20.66 -16.17
C CYS A 528 35.25 20.86 -17.65
N ALA A 529 35.57 22.02 -18.24
CA ALA A 529 35.28 22.38 -19.63
C ALA A 529 33.79 22.34 -20.04
N LEU A 530 32.87 22.56 -19.09
CA LEU A 530 31.42 22.52 -19.32
C LEU A 530 30.85 23.79 -19.98
N LEU A 531 31.62 24.89 -20.05
CA LEU A 531 31.12 26.16 -20.57
C LEU A 531 30.66 26.07 -22.03
N THR A 532 31.35 25.29 -22.87
CA THR A 532 30.96 25.06 -24.26
C THR A 532 29.72 24.20 -24.38
N ASP A 533 29.50 23.27 -23.44
CA ASP A 533 28.29 22.46 -23.41
C ASP A 533 27.09 23.33 -23.01
N PHE A 534 27.29 24.28 -22.10
CA PHE A 534 26.26 25.24 -21.68
C PHE A 534 25.81 26.21 -22.79
N GLU A 535 26.63 26.44 -23.81
CA GLU A 535 26.22 27.20 -25.00
C GLU A 535 25.17 26.44 -25.84
N GLN A 536 25.23 25.10 -25.84
CA GLN A 536 24.26 24.25 -26.54
C GLN A 536 23.06 23.93 -25.64
N LEU A 537 23.31 23.71 -24.35
CA LEU A 537 22.32 23.28 -23.36
C LEU A 537 22.49 24.08 -22.06
N PRO A 538 21.68 25.13 -21.83
CA PRO A 538 21.81 25.98 -20.64
C PRO A 538 21.79 25.19 -19.33
N ASP A 539 22.53 25.64 -18.32
CA ASP A 539 22.64 24.98 -17.01
C ASP A 539 21.31 24.91 -16.22
N THR A 540 20.32 25.73 -16.60
CA THR A 540 18.94 25.70 -16.09
C THR A 540 18.08 24.61 -16.74
N THR A 541 18.60 23.88 -17.73
CA THR A 541 17.85 22.82 -18.41
C THR A 541 17.52 21.71 -17.43
N ILE A 542 16.26 21.29 -17.43
CA ILE A 542 15.74 20.22 -16.59
C ILE A 542 16.10 18.87 -17.24
N LEU A 543 16.72 18.00 -16.46
CA LEU A 543 17.05 16.63 -16.82
C LEU A 543 16.03 15.67 -16.19
N GLU A 544 15.73 14.58 -16.88
CA GLU A 544 14.96 13.44 -16.38
C GLU A 544 15.88 12.29 -15.93
N GLU A 545 15.31 11.17 -15.44
CA GLU A 545 16.04 10.03 -14.83
C GLU A 545 17.10 9.35 -15.74
N LYS A 546 17.21 9.71 -17.02
CA LYS A 546 18.22 9.20 -17.97
C LYS A 546 18.93 10.29 -18.79
N GLY A 547 18.79 11.56 -18.40
CA GLY A 547 19.29 12.70 -19.16
C GLY A 547 18.15 13.52 -19.80
N ILE A 548 18.43 14.12 -20.96
CA ILE A 548 17.48 14.96 -21.72
C ILE A 548 16.31 14.13 -22.24
#